data_AF-A0A453LXC1-F1
#
_entry.id   AF-A0A453LXC1-F1
#
_cell.length_a   1.000
_cell.length_b   1.000
_cell.length_c   1.000
_cell.angle_alpha   90.00
_cell.angle_beta   90.00
_cell.angle_gamma   90.00
#
_symmetry.space_group_name_H-M   'P 1'
#
loop_
_entity.id
_entity.type
_entity.pdbx_description
1 polymer ?
#
loop_
_entity_poly.entity_id
_entity_poly.type
_entity_poly.pdbx_seq_one_letter_code
_entity_poly.pdbx_strand_id
1 'polypeptide(L)'
;MDRHKYVKVAYHGFREMSKEEKVAAYGSTLIRDSFDEPDYALIDTLFSLGEAYLFAQLVDFMDSNPAKVPSGTDYALMYRDVRSAVDLCHRDGTLKRMVAKEPSRYINEDLAIVPMLQMLRKSGRSTFLVTNSLWDYTDVVMNYLCGPHMSDVSSSHNQKWLEYFDVVITGSSKPSFFHDDNRTGLFEVEPDSGKLLNADLQESKVVLMYNPFL
;
A
#
# COMPACT_ATOMS: atom_id res chain seq x y z
N MET A 1 -6.77 -16.57 11.94
CA MET A 1 -8.17 -16.91 12.29
C MET A 1 -8.78 -17.74 11.17
N ASP A 2 -9.80 -18.56 11.42
CA ASP A 2 -10.56 -19.18 10.32
C ASP A 2 -11.86 -18.43 10.00
N ARG A 3 -12.56 -18.90 8.96
CA ARG A 3 -13.82 -18.31 8.47
C ARG A 3 -14.95 -18.27 9.51
N HIS A 4 -14.82 -18.99 10.62
CA HIS A 4 -15.80 -19.03 11.71
C HIS A 4 -15.36 -18.17 12.90
N LYS A 5 -14.37 -17.28 12.71
CA LYS A 5 -13.80 -16.40 13.72
C LYS A 5 -13.12 -17.16 14.87
N TYR A 6 -12.65 -18.39 14.62
CA TYR A 6 -11.90 -19.16 15.61
C TYR A 6 -10.40 -18.82 15.57
N VAL A 7 -9.84 -18.53 16.75
CA VAL A 7 -8.41 -18.23 16.94
C VAL A 7 -7.61 -19.54 16.97
N LYS A 8 -7.07 -19.94 15.82
CA LYS A 8 -6.23 -21.15 15.70
C LYS A 8 -4.87 -20.98 16.38
N VAL A 9 -4.18 -19.90 16.05
CA VAL A 9 -2.84 -19.55 16.52
C VAL A 9 -2.88 -18.11 16.99
N ALA A 10 -2.20 -17.82 18.09
CA ALA A 10 -2.06 -16.48 18.64
C ALA A 10 -0.65 -16.35 19.23
N TYR A 11 -0.08 -15.16 19.09
CA TYR A 11 1.21 -14.80 19.64
C TYR A 11 1.05 -13.54 20.48
N HIS A 12 1.80 -13.49 21.57
CA HIS A 12 2.02 -12.28 22.35
C HIS A 12 3.48 -11.88 22.14
N GLY A 13 3.71 -10.82 21.35
CA GLY A 13 5.02 -10.56 20.77
C GLY A 13 5.47 -11.74 19.90
N PHE A 14 6.64 -12.32 20.15
CA PHE A 14 7.08 -13.54 19.45
C PHE A 14 6.79 -14.84 20.20
N ARG A 15 6.16 -14.78 21.38
CA ARG A 15 5.83 -15.97 22.15
C ARG A 15 4.49 -16.55 21.70
N GLU A 16 4.49 -17.80 21.23
CA GLU A 16 3.25 -18.50 20.94
C GLU A 16 2.44 -18.71 22.23
N MET A 17 1.14 -18.37 22.18
CA MET A 17 0.24 -18.54 23.31
C MET A 17 -0.22 -20.00 23.44
N SER A 18 -0.25 -20.49 24.68
CA SER A 18 -0.81 -21.81 25.00
C SER A 18 -2.31 -21.87 24.69
N LYS A 19 -2.87 -23.08 24.68
CA LYS A 19 -4.31 -23.26 24.51
C LYS A 19 -5.10 -22.56 25.62
N GLU A 20 -4.62 -22.66 26.85
CA GLU A 20 -5.24 -22.07 28.04
C GLU A 20 -5.20 -20.54 27.98
N GLU A 21 -4.06 -19.95 27.58
CA GLU A 21 -3.93 -18.51 27.37
C GLU A 21 -4.88 -18.02 26.26
N LYS A 22 -4.99 -18.76 25.15
CA LYS A 22 -5.94 -18.43 24.07
C LYS A 22 -7.40 -18.52 24.54
N VAL A 23 -7.76 -19.52 25.33
CA VAL A 23 -9.12 -19.64 25.87
C VAL A 23 -9.40 -18.54 26.90
N ALA A 24 -8.42 -18.15 27.72
CA ALA A 24 -8.59 -17.05 28.65
C ALA A 24 -8.77 -15.71 27.94
N ALA A 25 -8.01 -15.46 26.87
CA ALA A 25 -8.07 -14.20 26.11
C ALA A 25 -9.25 -14.13 25.12
N TYR A 26 -9.60 -15.25 24.46
CA TYR A 26 -10.54 -15.28 23.33
C TYR A 26 -11.69 -16.29 23.50
N GLY A 27 -11.72 -17.06 24.59
CA GLY A 27 -12.65 -18.18 24.78
C GLY A 27 -14.04 -17.80 25.29
N SER A 28 -14.27 -16.56 25.73
CA SER A 28 -15.59 -16.01 26.08
C SER A 28 -16.42 -15.67 24.83
N THR A 29 -16.50 -16.59 23.87
CA THR A 29 -17.14 -16.39 22.55
C THR A 29 -18.66 -16.56 22.58
N LEU A 30 -19.33 -15.99 23.60
CA LEU A 30 -20.67 -15.42 23.39
C LEU A 30 -20.58 -14.03 22.75
N ILE A 31 -19.41 -13.38 22.85
CA ILE A 31 -19.08 -12.14 22.14
C ILE A 31 -18.61 -12.54 20.73
N ARG A 32 -19.59 -12.74 19.85
CA ARG A 32 -19.39 -12.81 18.39
C ARG A 32 -19.24 -11.42 17.77
N ASP A 33 -19.07 -10.40 18.60
CA ASP A 33 -18.81 -9.04 18.16
C ASP A 33 -17.40 -9.03 17.55
N SER A 34 -17.42 -8.94 16.22
CA SER A 34 -16.38 -8.43 15.34
C SER A 34 -14.95 -8.36 15.91
N PHE A 35 -14.09 -9.28 15.47
CA PHE A 35 -12.65 -9.05 15.33
C PHE A 35 -12.38 -8.00 14.24
N ASP A 36 -13.05 -6.86 14.34
CA ASP A 36 -12.98 -5.76 13.39
C ASP A 36 -12.41 -4.54 14.13
N GLU A 37 -12.16 -3.48 13.38
CA GLU A 37 -11.68 -2.21 13.94
C GLU A 37 -12.68 -1.65 14.96
N PRO A 38 -12.21 -0.89 15.97
CA PRO A 38 -10.84 -0.38 16.13
C PRO A 38 -9.88 -1.32 16.88
N ASP A 39 -10.39 -2.38 17.51
CA ASP A 39 -9.60 -3.20 18.45
C ASP A 39 -8.72 -4.24 17.74
N TYR A 40 -9.04 -4.56 16.48
CA TYR A 40 -8.29 -5.49 15.65
C TYR A 40 -7.94 -4.87 14.30
N ALA A 41 -6.69 -5.06 13.88
CA ALA A 41 -6.21 -4.68 12.56
C ALA A 41 -6.04 -5.91 11.67
N LEU A 42 -6.43 -5.77 10.40
CA LEU A 42 -6.22 -6.80 9.39
C LEU A 42 -4.83 -6.66 8.76
N ILE A 43 -4.09 -7.76 8.73
CA ILE A 43 -2.79 -7.86 8.04
C ILE A 43 -3.05 -8.53 6.69
N ASP A 44 -3.48 -7.76 5.70
CA ASP A 44 -3.91 -8.21 4.38
C ASP A 44 -2.97 -7.77 3.23
N THR A 45 -2.00 -6.90 3.52
CA THR A 45 -0.99 -6.46 2.56
C THR A 45 0.42 -6.90 2.96
N LEU A 46 1.33 -6.99 1.99
CA LEU A 46 2.75 -7.24 2.26
C LEU A 46 3.40 -6.11 3.08
N PHE A 47 2.92 -4.87 2.97
CA PHE A 47 3.39 -3.75 3.78
C PHE A 47 3.03 -3.93 5.26
N SER A 48 1.86 -4.50 5.53
CA SER A 48 1.38 -4.80 6.88
C SER A 48 2.25 -5.84 7.60
N LEU A 49 3.06 -6.63 6.89
CA LEU A 49 4.00 -7.57 7.52
C LEU A 49 5.13 -6.87 8.26
N GLY A 50 5.67 -5.78 7.69
CA GLY A 50 6.71 -4.99 8.35
C GLY A 50 6.19 -4.33 9.63
N GLU A 51 4.96 -3.81 9.58
CA GLU A 51 4.23 -3.28 10.72
C GLU A 51 3.99 -4.35 11.80
N ALA A 52 3.46 -5.51 11.43
CA ALA A 52 3.17 -6.60 12.37
C ALA A 52 4.44 -7.11 13.06
N TYR A 53 5.54 -7.24 12.32
CA TYR A 53 6.82 -7.66 12.86
C TYR A 53 7.39 -6.64 13.85
N LEU A 54 7.38 -5.35 13.49
CA LEU A 54 7.83 -4.28 14.37
C LEU A 54 6.96 -4.20 15.64
N PHE A 55 5.64 -4.33 15.50
CA PHE A 55 4.74 -4.34 16.64
C PHE A 55 5.03 -5.52 17.60
N ALA A 56 5.26 -6.73 17.07
CA ALA A 56 5.64 -7.88 17.88
C ALA A 56 6.96 -7.66 18.64
N GLN A 57 7.98 -7.06 17.99
CA GLN A 57 9.24 -6.67 18.66
C GLN A 57 9.00 -5.69 19.81
N LEU A 58 8.13 -4.72 19.61
CA LEU A 58 7.83 -3.71 20.62
C LEU A 58 7.03 -4.27 21.80
N VAL A 59 6.13 -5.23 21.57
CA VAL A 59 5.45 -5.97 22.64
C VAL A 59 6.47 -6.70 23.52
N ASP A 60 7.39 -7.48 22.92
CA ASP A 60 8.44 -8.17 23.66
C ASP A 60 9.36 -7.18 24.42
N PHE A 61 9.69 -6.05 23.79
CA PHE A 61 10.50 -5.01 24.42
C PHE A 61 9.81 -4.39 25.63
N MET A 62 8.52 -4.07 25.50
CA MET A 62 7.71 -3.45 26.54
C MET A 62 7.60 -4.34 27.78
N ASP A 63 7.30 -5.63 27.59
CA ASP A 63 7.22 -6.59 28.68
C ASP A 63 8.58 -6.83 29.37
N SER A 64 9.66 -6.85 28.58
CA SER A 64 11.00 -7.09 29.11
C SER A 64 11.64 -5.85 29.73
N ASN A 65 11.16 -4.65 29.39
CA ASN A 65 11.77 -3.38 29.80
C ASN A 65 10.72 -2.34 30.25
N PRO A 66 9.82 -2.64 31.20
CA PRO A 66 8.72 -1.74 31.56
C PRO A 66 9.21 -0.37 32.05
N ALA A 67 10.38 -0.31 32.70
CA ALA A 67 10.98 0.95 33.17
C ALA A 67 11.50 1.87 32.04
N LYS A 68 11.67 1.35 30.81
CA LYS A 68 12.09 2.13 29.64
C LYS A 68 10.92 2.62 28.80
N VAL A 69 9.71 2.14 29.09
CA VAL A 69 8.50 2.53 28.39
C VAL A 69 7.86 3.71 29.13
N PRO A 70 7.45 4.78 28.42
CA PRO A 70 6.76 5.90 29.05
C PRO A 70 5.54 5.43 29.87
N SER A 71 5.32 6.08 31.01
CA SER A 71 4.18 5.75 31.86
C SER A 71 2.86 6.05 31.14
N GLY A 72 1.91 5.13 31.21
CA GLY A 72 0.61 5.24 30.54
C GLY A 72 0.58 4.73 29.10
N THR A 73 1.70 4.23 28.57
CA THR A 73 1.70 3.53 27.28
C THR A 73 1.05 2.15 27.43
N ASP A 74 0.07 1.86 26.57
CA ASP A 74 -0.51 0.54 26.39
C ASP A 74 -0.27 0.02 24.96
N TYR A 75 -0.67 -1.23 24.72
CA TYR A 75 -0.49 -1.88 23.43
C TYR A 75 -1.25 -1.20 22.29
N ALA A 76 -2.42 -0.63 22.57
CA ALA A 76 -3.25 0.03 21.56
C ALA A 76 -2.61 1.37 21.11
N LEU A 77 -2.11 2.16 22.06
CA LEU A 77 -1.36 3.37 21.78
C LEU A 77 -0.09 3.06 20.98
N MET A 78 0.67 2.06 21.40
CA MET A 78 1.87 1.62 20.71
C MET A 78 1.58 1.17 19.28
N TYR A 79 0.49 0.42 19.07
CA TYR A 79 0.06 0.01 17.73
C TYR A 79 -0.26 1.22 16.85
N ARG A 80 -1.03 2.19 17.37
CA ARG A 80 -1.37 3.43 16.65
C ARG A 80 -0.13 4.23 16.26
N ASP A 81 0.87 4.29 17.13
CA ASP A 81 2.12 5.00 16.86
C ASP A 81 2.95 4.29 15.77
N VAL A 82 3.03 2.95 15.80
CA VAL A 82 3.64 2.15 14.72
C VAL A 82 2.92 2.42 13.39
N ARG A 83 1.59 2.33 13.38
CA ARG A 83 0.79 2.56 12.18
C ARG A 83 1.02 3.95 11.61
N SER A 84 1.05 4.97 12.48
CA SER A 84 1.32 6.36 12.09
C SER A 84 2.73 6.53 11.51
N ALA A 85 3.73 5.85 12.06
CA ALA A 85 5.10 5.89 11.56
C ALA A 85 5.24 5.20 10.18
N VAL A 86 4.56 4.07 9.98
CA VAL A 86 4.53 3.37 8.68
C VAL A 86 3.83 4.24 7.64
N ASP A 87 2.67 4.80 7.97
CA ASP A 87 1.93 5.72 7.08
C ASP A 87 2.78 6.94 6.71
N LEU A 88 3.51 7.51 7.67
CA LEU A 88 4.40 8.64 7.42
C LEU A 88 5.51 8.30 6.41
N CYS A 89 6.14 7.13 6.52
CA CYS A 89 7.17 6.68 5.57
C CYS A 89 6.66 6.55 4.13
N HIS A 90 5.36 6.30 3.95
CA HIS A 90 4.73 6.23 2.64
C HIS A 90 4.36 7.62 2.08
N ARG A 91 4.02 8.58 2.95
CA ARG A 91 3.59 9.95 2.59
C ARG A 91 4.75 10.90 2.37
N ASP A 92 5.78 10.87 3.23
CA ASP A 92 6.90 11.81 3.19
C ASP A 92 7.86 11.60 2.00
N GLY A 93 7.59 10.58 1.18
CA GLY A 93 8.35 10.21 0.00
C GLY A 93 9.67 9.52 0.31
N THR A 94 9.98 9.21 1.57
CA THR A 94 11.26 8.59 1.95
C THR A 94 11.45 7.22 1.30
N LEU A 95 10.43 6.36 1.37
CA LEU A 95 10.46 5.06 0.68
C LEU A 95 10.56 5.23 -0.84
N LYS A 96 9.70 6.10 -1.41
CA LYS A 96 9.60 6.35 -2.85
C LYS A 96 10.93 6.86 -3.43
N ARG A 97 11.60 7.77 -2.73
CA ARG A 97 12.93 8.31 -3.10
C ARG A 97 14.01 7.23 -3.12
N MET A 98 13.98 6.29 -2.17
CA MET A 98 14.97 5.21 -2.13
C MET A 98 14.76 4.22 -3.27
N VAL A 99 13.51 3.85 -3.56
CA VAL A 99 13.18 3.01 -4.71
C VAL A 99 13.55 3.70 -6.02
N ALA A 100 13.26 4.99 -6.17
CA ALA A 100 13.58 5.72 -7.40
C ALA A 100 15.09 5.83 -7.69
N LYS A 101 15.94 5.81 -6.66
CA LYS A 101 17.40 5.82 -6.82
C LYS A 101 17.96 4.51 -7.35
N GLU A 102 17.38 3.38 -6.95
CA GLU A 102 17.87 2.05 -7.31
C GLU A 102 16.70 1.06 -7.49
N PRO A 103 15.84 1.22 -8.53
CA PRO A 103 14.62 0.42 -8.65
C PRO A 103 14.88 -1.09 -8.68
N SER A 104 15.96 -1.52 -9.35
CA SER A 104 16.33 -2.94 -9.49
C SER A 104 16.68 -3.65 -8.19
N ARG A 105 16.97 -2.91 -7.13
CA ARG A 105 17.19 -3.46 -5.80
C ARG A 105 15.88 -3.83 -5.10
N TYR A 106 14.78 -3.14 -5.43
CA TYR A 106 13.52 -3.23 -4.70
C TYR A 106 12.38 -3.85 -5.52
N ILE A 107 12.50 -3.83 -6.85
CA ILE A 107 11.47 -4.28 -7.79
C ILE A 107 12.03 -5.47 -8.57
N ASN A 108 11.35 -6.60 -8.48
CA ASN A 108 11.67 -7.75 -9.31
C ASN A 108 11.28 -7.46 -10.76
N GLU A 109 12.22 -7.61 -11.68
CA GLU A 109 11.93 -7.54 -13.11
C GLU A 109 11.11 -8.75 -13.56
N ASP A 110 10.12 -8.49 -14.40
CA ASP A 110 9.35 -9.53 -15.08
C ASP A 110 9.20 -9.18 -16.56
N LEU A 111 9.96 -9.89 -17.40
CA LEU A 111 9.99 -9.71 -18.85
C LEU A 111 8.65 -10.06 -19.51
N ALA A 112 7.72 -10.71 -18.81
CA ALA A 112 6.40 -11.03 -19.32
C ALA A 112 5.39 -9.87 -19.23
N ILE A 113 5.67 -8.82 -18.45
CA ILE A 113 4.75 -7.69 -18.24
C ILE A 113 4.43 -6.99 -19.57
N VAL A 114 5.45 -6.58 -20.33
CA VAL A 114 5.26 -5.86 -21.59
C VAL A 114 4.54 -6.72 -22.64
N PRO A 115 4.95 -7.98 -22.91
CA PRO A 115 4.20 -8.87 -23.80
C PRO A 115 2.74 -9.07 -23.39
N MET A 116 2.46 -9.20 -22.09
CA MET A 116 1.11 -9.36 -21.57
C MET A 116 0.25 -8.11 -21.83
N LEU A 117 0.78 -6.91 -21.55
CA LEU A 117 0.11 -5.64 -21.83
C LEU A 117 -0.17 -5.46 -23.32
N GLN A 118 0.79 -5.78 -24.18
CA GLN A 118 0.62 -5.75 -25.63
C GLN A 118 -0.46 -6.73 -26.11
N MET A 119 -0.53 -7.93 -25.52
CA MET A 119 -1.57 -8.91 -25.84
C MET A 119 -2.96 -8.39 -25.46
N LEU A 120 -3.11 -7.77 -24.28
CA LEU A 120 -4.37 -7.16 -23.86
C LEU A 120 -4.80 -6.06 -24.85
N ARG A 121 -3.89 -5.18 -25.26
CA ARG A 121 -4.18 -4.15 -26.26
C ARG A 121 -4.59 -4.73 -27.61
N LYS A 122 -3.85 -5.74 -28.11
CA LYS A 122 -4.17 -6.43 -29.37
C LYS A 122 -5.52 -7.14 -29.35
N SER A 123 -6.03 -7.52 -28.17
CA SER A 123 -7.35 -8.13 -28.03
C SER A 123 -8.52 -7.15 -28.21
N GLY A 124 -8.25 -5.84 -28.32
CA GLY A 124 -9.28 -4.80 -28.44
C GLY A 124 -10.00 -4.49 -27.12
N ARG A 125 -9.53 -5.01 -25.99
CA ARG A 125 -10.07 -4.70 -24.66
C ARG A 125 -9.54 -3.36 -24.17
N SER A 126 -10.41 -2.59 -23.53
CA SER A 126 -9.99 -1.41 -22.76
C SER A 126 -9.21 -1.82 -21.52
N THR A 127 -8.17 -1.07 -21.25
CA THR A 127 -7.15 -1.32 -20.23
C THR A 127 -7.00 -0.08 -19.36
N PHE A 128 -6.91 -0.26 -18.05
CA PHE A 128 -6.70 0.86 -17.13
C PHE A 128 -5.75 0.49 -16.00
N LEU A 129 -5.09 1.50 -15.44
CA LEU A 129 -4.28 1.40 -14.23
C LEU A 129 -4.91 2.26 -13.15
N VAL A 130 -5.21 1.72 -11.98
CA VAL A 130 -5.71 2.48 -10.81
C VAL A 130 -4.84 2.16 -9.61
N THR A 131 -4.09 3.15 -9.12
CA THR A 131 -3.12 2.99 -8.04
C THR A 131 -3.30 4.03 -6.92
N ASN A 132 -2.99 3.66 -5.68
CA ASN A 132 -2.95 4.60 -4.55
C ASN A 132 -1.66 5.45 -4.58
N SER A 133 -0.65 5.04 -5.34
CA SER A 133 0.56 5.82 -5.55
C SER A 133 0.28 7.09 -6.34
N LEU A 134 1.06 8.15 -6.08
CA LEU A 134 1.03 9.39 -6.84
C LEU A 134 1.76 9.22 -8.19
N TRP A 135 1.58 10.20 -9.08
CA TRP A 135 2.12 10.19 -10.45
C TRP A 135 3.64 10.00 -10.50
N ASP A 136 4.37 10.79 -9.71
CA ASP A 136 5.83 10.81 -9.66
C ASP A 136 6.44 9.42 -9.43
N TYR A 137 5.91 8.69 -8.44
CA TYR A 137 6.36 7.35 -8.13
C TYR A 137 5.88 6.31 -9.16
N THR A 138 4.65 6.47 -9.65
CA THR A 138 4.08 5.55 -10.65
C THR A 138 4.87 5.61 -11.95
N ASP A 139 5.24 6.80 -12.41
CA ASP A 139 6.02 6.96 -13.63
C ASP A 139 7.41 6.32 -13.50
N VAL A 140 8.09 6.48 -12.36
CA VAL A 140 9.38 5.81 -12.10
C VAL A 140 9.25 4.29 -12.20
N VAL A 141 8.28 3.71 -11.50
CA VAL A 141 8.07 2.26 -11.47
C VAL A 141 7.71 1.73 -12.86
N MET A 142 6.82 2.42 -13.58
CA MET A 142 6.36 1.97 -14.89
C MET A 142 7.43 2.12 -15.96
N ASN A 143 8.25 3.19 -15.93
CA ASN A 143 9.41 3.28 -16.81
C ASN A 143 10.44 2.19 -16.51
N TYR A 144 10.60 1.77 -15.25
CA TYR A 144 11.47 0.64 -14.93
C TYR A 144 10.92 -0.69 -15.46
N LEU A 145 9.64 -0.98 -15.25
CA LEU A 145 9.00 -2.24 -15.66
C LEU A 145 8.80 -2.36 -17.17
N CYS A 146 8.57 -1.24 -17.87
CA CYS A 146 8.25 -1.22 -19.29
C CYS A 146 9.36 -0.62 -20.17
N GLY A 147 10.43 -0.13 -19.55
CA GLY A 147 11.56 0.48 -20.24
C GLY A 147 12.41 -0.53 -21.02
N PRO A 148 13.22 -0.06 -21.98
CA PRO A 148 14.14 -0.92 -22.71
C PRO A 148 15.20 -1.53 -21.76
N HIS A 149 15.28 -2.85 -21.70
CA HIS A 149 16.21 -3.60 -20.83
C HIS A 149 17.71 -3.36 -21.10
N MET A 150 18.09 -2.58 -22.12
CA MET A 150 19.49 -2.49 -22.63
C MET A 150 19.99 -1.10 -23.05
N SER A 151 19.41 0.00 -22.59
CA SER A 151 20.00 1.32 -22.83
C SER A 151 20.20 2.07 -21.52
N ASP A 152 21.41 2.63 -21.36
CA ASP A 152 21.82 3.53 -20.28
C ASP A 152 20.63 4.31 -19.71
N VAL A 153 20.57 4.35 -18.38
CA VAL A 153 19.60 5.07 -17.53
C VAL A 153 19.56 6.60 -17.81
N SER A 154 20.28 7.06 -18.84
CA SER A 154 20.39 8.45 -19.28
C SER A 154 19.47 8.83 -20.46
N SER A 155 18.78 7.89 -21.12
CA SER A 155 17.95 8.23 -22.30
C SER A 155 16.45 8.23 -21.98
N SER A 156 15.98 9.44 -21.65
CA SER A 156 14.60 9.93 -21.64
C SER A 156 13.51 9.06 -20.99
N HIS A 157 12.90 9.60 -19.94
CA HIS A 157 11.52 9.27 -19.53
C HIS A 157 10.61 9.42 -20.75
N ASN A 158 10.50 8.37 -21.56
CA ASN A 158 9.48 8.31 -22.58
C ASN A 158 8.33 7.59 -21.89
N GLN A 159 7.25 8.29 -21.56
CA GLN A 159 6.08 7.65 -20.92
C GLN A 159 5.33 6.74 -21.92
N LYS A 160 6.05 5.99 -22.79
CA LYS A 160 5.52 5.00 -23.73
C LYS A 160 4.71 3.93 -23.04
N TRP A 161 5.00 3.64 -21.77
CA TRP A 161 4.20 2.73 -20.97
C TRP A 161 2.74 3.17 -20.88
N LEU A 162 2.44 4.47 -21.00
CA LEU A 162 1.06 4.99 -21.07
C LEU A 162 0.31 4.46 -22.28
N GLU A 163 0.96 4.08 -23.38
CA GLU A 163 0.31 3.50 -24.56
C GLU A 163 -0.36 2.14 -24.28
N TYR A 164 0.05 1.48 -23.20
CA TYR A 164 -0.53 0.22 -22.74
C TYR A 164 -1.84 0.38 -21.97
N PHE A 165 -2.26 1.61 -21.67
CA PHE A 165 -3.47 1.89 -20.92
C PHE A 165 -4.32 2.94 -21.64
N ASP A 166 -5.63 2.76 -21.60
CA ASP A 166 -6.60 3.76 -22.06
C ASP A 166 -6.81 4.84 -21.00
N VAL A 167 -6.74 4.47 -19.72
CA VAL A 167 -6.88 5.39 -18.59
C VAL A 167 -5.88 5.02 -17.49
N VAL A 168 -5.20 6.03 -16.93
CA VAL A 168 -4.33 5.89 -15.76
C VAL A 168 -4.82 6.79 -14.64
N ILE A 169 -5.17 6.19 -13.50
CA ILE A 169 -5.64 6.88 -12.30
C ILE A 169 -4.63 6.68 -11.18
N THR A 170 -4.01 7.77 -10.74
CA THR A 170 -3.08 7.82 -9.61
C THR A 170 -3.75 8.45 -8.39
N GLY A 171 -3.20 8.25 -7.19
CA GLY A 171 -3.78 8.82 -5.95
C GLY A 171 -5.19 8.31 -5.64
N SER A 172 -5.60 7.17 -6.19
CA SER A 172 -7.00 6.71 -6.19
C SER A 172 -7.61 6.47 -4.81
N SER A 173 -6.82 6.39 -3.74
CA SER A 173 -7.35 6.32 -2.37
C SER A 173 -8.32 5.16 -2.15
N LYS A 174 -8.05 4.01 -2.77
CA LYS A 174 -8.78 2.77 -2.52
C LYS A 174 -8.70 2.44 -1.01
N PRO A 175 -9.79 1.96 -0.39
CA PRO A 175 -11.01 1.47 -1.04
C PRO A 175 -12.03 2.57 -1.42
N SER A 176 -11.92 3.79 -0.87
CA SER A 176 -12.84 4.91 -1.09
C SER A 176 -13.12 5.20 -2.57
N PHE A 177 -12.14 4.95 -3.45
CA PHE A 177 -12.33 5.00 -4.90
C PHE A 177 -13.60 4.32 -5.42
N PHE A 178 -13.97 3.17 -4.84
CA PHE A 178 -15.05 2.31 -5.32
C PHE A 178 -16.41 2.60 -4.66
N HIS A 179 -16.47 3.59 -3.77
CA HIS A 179 -17.70 3.94 -3.07
C HIS A 179 -18.38 5.15 -3.73
N ASP A 180 -19.69 5.05 -3.98
CA ASP A 180 -20.48 6.08 -4.67
C ASP A 180 -20.45 7.45 -3.99
N ASP A 181 -20.21 7.48 -2.67
CA ASP A 181 -20.13 8.71 -1.88
C ASP A 181 -18.79 9.47 -2.03
N ASN A 182 -17.84 8.91 -2.77
CA ASN A 182 -16.54 9.54 -2.97
C ASN A 182 -16.63 10.72 -3.95
N ARG A 183 -16.61 11.93 -3.40
CA ARG A 183 -16.65 13.20 -4.15
C ARG A 183 -15.27 13.82 -4.36
N THR A 184 -14.21 13.01 -4.32
CA THR A 184 -12.85 13.51 -4.47
C THR A 184 -12.65 14.11 -5.87
N GLY A 185 -12.03 15.29 -5.93
CA GLY A 185 -11.74 15.97 -7.19
C GLY A 185 -10.77 15.17 -8.06
N LEU A 186 -11.05 15.14 -9.35
CA LEU A 186 -10.19 14.55 -10.38
C LEU A 186 -9.45 15.68 -11.10
N PHE A 187 -8.14 15.50 -11.25
CA PHE A 187 -7.25 16.43 -11.92
C PHE A 187 -6.50 15.70 -13.03
N GLU A 188 -6.38 16.31 -14.19
CA GLU A 188 -5.51 15.78 -15.23
C GLU A 188 -4.05 16.00 -14.83
N VAL A 189 -3.22 15.01 -15.10
CA VAL A 189 -1.77 15.12 -14.90
C VAL A 189 -1.11 15.38 -16.23
N GLU A 190 -0.40 16.50 -16.36
CA GLU A 190 0.52 16.73 -17.47
C GLU A 190 1.74 15.80 -17.30
N PRO A 191 1.92 14.75 -18.13
CA PRO A 191 2.87 13.67 -17.83
C PRO A 191 4.33 14.14 -17.67
N ASP A 192 4.74 15.13 -18.46
CA ASP A 192 6.12 15.62 -18.51
C ASP A 192 6.51 16.45 -17.30
N SER A 193 5.59 17.28 -16.80
CA SER A 193 5.87 18.20 -15.69
C SER A 193 5.31 17.70 -14.36
N GLY A 194 4.36 16.76 -14.39
CA GLY A 194 3.58 16.32 -13.23
C GLY A 194 2.58 17.37 -12.72
N LYS A 195 2.36 18.48 -13.44
CA LYS A 195 1.39 19.51 -13.04
C LYS A 195 -0.04 18.99 -13.11
N LEU A 196 -0.86 19.52 -12.21
CA LEU A 196 -2.28 19.22 -12.12
C LEU A 196 -3.10 20.27 -12.85
N LEU A 197 -3.94 19.82 -13.77
CA LEU A 197 -4.89 20.63 -14.54
C LEU A 197 -6.31 20.20 -14.19
N ASN A 198 -7.30 21.05 -14.49
CA ASN A 198 -8.70 20.62 -14.40
C ASN A 198 -8.94 19.50 -15.40
N ALA A 199 -9.47 18.36 -14.95
CA ALA A 199 -9.68 17.21 -15.81
C ALA A 199 -10.89 17.41 -16.74
N ASP A 200 -10.73 17.05 -18.02
CA ASP A 200 -11.84 16.72 -18.90
C ASP A 200 -11.89 15.19 -19.03
N LEU A 201 -12.84 14.55 -18.34
CA LEU A 201 -12.90 13.09 -18.28
C LEU A 201 -13.17 12.41 -19.64
N GLN A 202 -13.53 13.15 -20.68
CA GLN A 202 -13.67 12.61 -22.04
C GLN A 202 -12.35 12.57 -22.80
N GLU A 203 -11.38 13.42 -22.44
CA GLU A 203 -10.12 13.59 -23.16
C GLU A 203 -8.88 13.21 -22.32
N SER A 204 -8.94 13.36 -21.00
CA SER A 204 -7.82 13.13 -20.10
C SER A 204 -7.49 11.64 -19.99
N LYS A 205 -6.31 11.27 -20.50
CA LYS A 205 -5.78 9.90 -20.41
C LYS A 205 -5.19 9.58 -19.04
N VAL A 206 -4.58 10.57 -18.38
CA VAL A 206 -3.94 10.43 -17.07
C VAL A 206 -4.61 11.37 -16.08
N VAL A 207 -5.10 10.79 -14.99
CA VAL A 207 -5.85 11.50 -13.96
C VAL A 207 -5.25 11.20 -12.60
N LEU A 208 -5.09 12.23 -11.78
CA LEU A 208 -4.82 12.13 -10.36
C LEU A 208 -6.12 12.39 -9.62
N MET A 209 -6.48 11.48 -8.73
CA MET A 209 -7.50 11.75 -7.74
C MET A 209 -6.84 12.46 -6.57
N TYR A 210 -7.23 13.71 -6.30
CA TYR A 210 -6.59 14.52 -5.27
C TYR A 210 -6.93 13.98 -3.88
N ASN A 211 -5.99 13.27 -3.27
CA ASN A 211 -6.12 12.91 -1.87
C ASN A 211 -5.33 13.89 -1.01
N PRO A 212 -5.98 14.75 -0.20
CA PRO A 212 -5.28 15.65 0.72
C PRO A 212 -4.50 14.91 1.83
N PHE A 213 -4.63 13.58 1.91
CA PHE A 213 -4.00 12.73 2.92
C PHE A 213 -2.89 11.81 2.38
N LEU A 214 -2.50 11.91 1.10
CA LEU A 214 -1.37 11.19 0.51
C LEU A 214 -0.12 12.06 0.31
#